data_AF-A0A212CA10-F1
#
_entry.id   AF-A0A212CA10-F1
#
_cell.length_a   1.000
_cell.length_b   1.000
_cell.length_c   1.000
_cell.angle_alpha   90.00
_cell.angle_beta   90.00
_cell.angle_gamma   90.00
#
_symmetry.space_group_name_H-M   'P 1'
#
loop_
_entity.id
_entity.type
_entity.pdbx_description
1 polymer ?
#
loop_
_entity_poly.entity_id
_entity_poly.type
_entity_poly.pdbx_seq_one_letter_code
_entity_poly.pdbx_strand_id
1 'polypeptide(L)'
;VHSAVEEMDGLDDVENSMLYYNQAVILYHLRQYTEAISVGEKLYQFIEPFEEKFAQAVCFLLVDLYILTYQAEKALHLLAVLEKMISQGNNNKNGKNETGNNTNKDGSNHKAEGGALIEAAKSKIHQSNFEYLRGNYRKAVKLLNSSNIAEHPGFMKTGECLRCMFWNNLGCIHFAMSKHNLGIFYFKKALQENDDVCAQLSAGSADPGKKFSGRPMCTLLTNKRYELLYNCGIQLLHIGRPLAAFECLIEAVQVYQANPRLWLRLAECCIAANKGTSEQETKGLPSKKGIVQSIVGQGYHRKIVLASQSIQNTVYNDGQSSAIPVASMEFAAICLRNALLLLPEDQQDPKQENGSKNSNQLGGNPESSESSDACRYSDCFDLPRSFDLPRS
;
A
#
# COMPACT_ATOMS: atom_id res chain seq x y z
N VAL A 1 -20.44 -17.65 7.25
CA VAL A 1 -20.10 -18.84 8.05
C VAL A 1 -19.73 -18.34 9.44
N HIS A 2 -20.74 -18.14 10.29
CA HIS A 2 -20.53 -17.91 11.72
C HIS A 2 -20.53 -19.28 12.37
N SER A 3 -19.36 -19.80 12.72
CA SER A 3 -19.28 -20.96 13.62
C SER A 3 -17.88 -21.06 14.22
N ALA A 4 -17.86 -21.21 15.54
CA ALA A 4 -16.76 -21.70 16.38
C ALA A 4 -15.49 -20.85 16.46
N VAL A 5 -15.56 -19.78 17.25
CA VAL A 5 -14.49 -19.47 18.21
C VAL A 5 -14.78 -20.30 19.47
N GLU A 6 -14.92 -21.63 19.31
CA GLU A 6 -15.09 -22.53 20.46
C GLU A 6 -13.78 -22.57 21.25
N GLU A 7 -13.94 -22.77 22.56
CA GLU A 7 -12.90 -22.67 23.57
C GLU A 7 -11.74 -23.62 23.25
N MET A 8 -10.59 -23.02 23.13
CA MET A 8 -9.29 -23.65 22.91
C MET A 8 -8.80 -24.15 24.28
N ASP A 9 -8.74 -25.48 24.46
CA ASP A 9 -8.28 -26.15 25.68
C ASP A 9 -6.80 -26.57 25.52
N GLY A 10 -5.97 -26.19 26.49
CA GLY A 10 -4.53 -25.88 26.32
C GLY A 10 -3.55 -26.98 25.90
N LEU A 11 -3.99 -28.16 25.48
CA LEU A 11 -3.14 -29.21 24.90
C LEU A 11 -3.46 -29.45 23.41
N ASP A 12 -4.74 -29.45 23.04
CA ASP A 12 -5.19 -29.57 21.64
C ASP A 12 -4.87 -28.31 20.83
N ASP A 13 -4.70 -27.18 21.51
CA ASP A 13 -4.40 -25.87 20.93
C ASP A 13 -2.99 -25.74 20.36
N VAL A 14 -2.02 -26.42 20.97
CA VAL A 14 -0.63 -26.40 20.51
C VAL A 14 -0.50 -27.22 19.23
N GLU A 15 -1.17 -28.38 19.15
CA GLU A 15 -1.18 -29.22 17.95
C GLU A 15 -1.93 -28.55 16.78
N ASN A 16 -2.99 -27.79 17.08
CA ASN A 16 -3.76 -27.04 16.07
C ASN A 16 -3.25 -25.61 15.83
N SER A 17 -2.16 -25.19 16.47
CA SER A 17 -1.63 -23.81 16.41
C SER A 17 -1.40 -23.31 14.99
N MET A 18 -0.90 -24.17 14.08
CA MET A 18 -0.69 -23.82 12.68
C MET A 18 -2.01 -23.59 11.93
N LEU A 19 -3.08 -24.33 12.25
CA LEU A 19 -4.40 -24.13 11.66
C LEU A 19 -4.99 -22.78 12.08
N TYR A 20 -4.92 -22.46 13.36
CA TYR A 20 -5.35 -21.17 13.89
C TYR A 20 -4.53 -20.01 13.32
N TYR A 21 -3.22 -20.19 13.13
CA TYR A 21 -2.39 -19.18 12.46
C TYR A 21 -2.85 -18.94 11.02
N ASN A 22 -3.08 -20.01 10.26
CA ASN A 22 -3.60 -19.91 8.89
C ASN A 22 -5.00 -19.25 8.86
N GLN A 23 -5.87 -19.55 9.83
CA GLN A 23 -7.15 -18.88 10.00
C GLN A 23 -6.98 -17.38 10.26
N ALA A 24 -6.09 -16.99 11.17
CA ALA A 24 -5.80 -15.59 11.45
C ALA A 24 -5.27 -14.84 10.21
N VAL A 25 -4.43 -15.49 9.41
CA VAL A 25 -3.94 -14.94 8.12
C VAL A 25 -5.08 -14.77 7.11
N ILE A 26 -6.00 -15.73 7.02
CA ILE A 26 -7.18 -15.62 6.15
C ILE A 26 -8.06 -14.45 6.61
N LEU A 27 -8.36 -14.36 7.90
CA LEU A 27 -9.15 -13.27 8.49
C LEU A 27 -8.50 -11.90 8.27
N TYR A 28 -7.17 -11.82 8.38
CA TYR A 28 -6.38 -10.64 8.05
C TYR A 28 -6.61 -10.21 6.60
N HIS A 29 -6.52 -11.13 5.63
CA HIS A 29 -6.76 -10.82 4.22
C HIS A 29 -8.23 -10.48 3.92
N LEU A 30 -9.18 -11.06 4.66
CA LEU A 30 -10.61 -10.74 4.58
C LEU A 30 -11.00 -9.43 5.29
N ARG A 31 -10.03 -8.66 5.82
CA ARG A 31 -10.25 -7.39 6.55
C ARG A 31 -11.02 -7.55 7.86
N GLN A 32 -11.14 -8.77 8.39
CA GLN A 32 -11.78 -9.05 9.67
C GLN A 32 -10.78 -8.94 10.81
N TYR A 33 -10.25 -7.73 11.01
CA TYR A 33 -9.10 -7.48 11.88
C TYR A 33 -9.35 -7.81 13.36
N THR A 34 -10.56 -7.58 13.86
CA THR A 34 -10.92 -7.87 15.26
C THR A 34 -10.92 -9.37 15.56
N GLU A 35 -11.45 -10.18 14.63
CA GLU A 35 -11.44 -11.64 14.75
C GLU A 35 -10.01 -12.19 14.60
N ALA A 36 -9.24 -11.65 13.65
CA ALA A 36 -7.83 -12.01 13.47
C ALA A 36 -6.99 -11.71 14.73
N ILE A 37 -7.22 -10.57 15.39
CA ILE A 37 -6.57 -10.24 16.68
C ILE A 37 -6.95 -11.24 17.76
N SER A 38 -8.23 -11.61 17.87
CA SER A 38 -8.66 -12.57 18.88
C SER A 38 -7.95 -13.92 18.73
N VAL A 39 -7.86 -14.45 17.51
CA VAL A 39 -7.14 -15.70 17.24
C VAL A 39 -5.63 -15.53 17.47
N GLY A 40 -5.05 -14.40 17.05
CA GLY A 40 -3.64 -14.10 17.25
C GLY A 40 -3.24 -13.97 18.72
N GLU A 41 -4.02 -13.25 19.54
CA GLU A 41 -3.76 -13.07 20.98
C GLU A 41 -3.81 -14.41 21.72
N LYS A 42 -4.73 -15.32 21.33
CA LYS A 42 -4.78 -16.69 21.86
C LYS A 42 -3.50 -17.48 21.51
N LEU A 43 -3.05 -17.42 20.26
CA LEU A 43 -1.79 -18.06 19.86
C LEU A 43 -0.58 -17.50 20.63
N TYR A 44 -0.58 -16.20 20.90
CA TYR A 44 0.50 -15.55 21.65
C TYR A 44 0.57 -16.00 23.12
N GLN A 45 -0.56 -16.35 23.76
CA GLN A 45 -0.56 -16.87 25.12
C GLN A 45 0.21 -18.19 25.26
N PHE A 46 0.21 -19.01 24.21
CA PHE A 46 0.91 -20.30 24.14
C PHE A 46 2.17 -20.25 23.28
N ILE A 47 2.85 -19.09 23.23
CA ILE A 47 4.00 -18.89 22.34
C ILE A 47 5.27 -19.61 22.79
N GLU A 48 5.45 -19.87 24.09
CA GLU A 48 6.64 -20.52 24.65
C GLU A 48 6.95 -21.92 24.07
N PRO A 49 5.98 -22.84 23.92
CA PRO A 49 6.23 -24.15 23.32
C PRO A 49 6.46 -24.14 21.80
N PHE A 50 6.25 -23.01 21.12
CA PHE A 50 6.35 -22.94 19.66
C PHE A 50 7.80 -22.90 19.16
N GLU A 51 8.01 -23.42 17.95
CA GLU A 51 9.29 -23.24 17.25
C GLU A 51 9.58 -21.75 17.04
N GLU A 52 10.85 -21.36 17.19
CA GLU A 52 11.28 -19.94 17.17
C GLU A 52 10.75 -19.17 15.95
N LYS A 53 10.81 -19.76 14.76
CA LYS A 53 10.32 -19.12 13.52
C LYS A 53 8.81 -18.98 13.48
N PHE A 54 8.08 -19.95 14.02
CA PHE A 54 6.63 -19.91 14.07
C PHE A 54 6.16 -18.86 15.09
N ALA A 55 6.79 -18.82 16.27
CA ALA A 55 6.58 -17.78 17.26
C ALA A 55 6.85 -16.37 16.70
N GLN A 56 7.96 -16.19 15.97
CA GLN A 56 8.25 -14.92 15.29
C GLN A 56 7.16 -14.55 14.27
N ALA A 57 6.67 -15.51 13.48
CA ALA A 57 5.62 -15.29 12.49
C ALA A 57 4.28 -14.86 13.13
N VAL A 58 3.90 -15.46 14.26
CA VAL A 58 2.73 -15.05 15.07
C VAL A 58 2.90 -13.62 15.57
N CYS A 59 4.07 -13.29 16.13
CA CYS A 59 4.37 -11.94 16.62
C CYS A 59 4.33 -10.89 15.50
N PHE A 60 4.90 -11.16 14.32
CA PHE A 60 4.84 -10.24 13.19
C PHE A 60 3.39 -9.98 12.76
N LEU A 61 2.58 -11.03 12.61
CA LEU A 61 1.16 -10.89 12.24
C LEU A 61 0.39 -10.04 13.26
N LEU A 62 0.63 -10.25 14.56
CA LEU A 62 0.01 -9.44 15.61
C LEU A 62 0.48 -7.98 15.62
N VAL A 63 1.77 -7.73 15.35
CA VAL A 63 2.27 -6.36 15.19
C VAL A 63 1.53 -5.66 14.06
N ASP A 64 1.36 -6.31 12.91
CA ASP A 64 0.64 -5.76 11.77
C ASP A 64 -0.83 -5.46 12.12
N LEU A 65 -1.50 -6.40 12.77
CA LEU A 65 -2.88 -6.23 13.23
C LEU A 65 -3.04 -5.08 14.25
N TYR A 66 -2.12 -4.93 15.20
CA TYR A 66 -2.15 -3.81 16.15
C TYR A 66 -1.85 -2.47 15.48
N ILE A 67 -0.97 -2.45 14.47
CA ILE A 67 -0.71 -1.25 13.67
C ILE A 67 -1.97 -0.85 12.90
N LEU A 68 -2.64 -1.81 12.24
CA LEU A 68 -3.87 -1.58 11.47
C LEU A 68 -5.06 -1.14 12.33
N THR A 69 -5.13 -1.62 13.58
CA THR A 69 -6.18 -1.24 14.55
C THR A 69 -5.79 -0.07 15.45
N TYR A 70 -4.69 0.62 15.16
CA TYR A 70 -4.20 1.79 15.89
C TYR A 70 -3.90 1.53 17.39
N GLN A 71 -3.59 0.30 17.78
CA GLN A 71 -3.22 -0.09 19.14
C GLN A 71 -1.71 0.06 19.38
N ALA A 72 -1.25 1.31 19.43
CA ALA A 72 0.18 1.62 19.37
C ALA A 72 1.01 1.07 20.55
N GLU A 73 0.44 1.03 21.76
CA GLU A 73 1.16 0.57 22.96
C GLU A 73 1.44 -0.94 22.90
N LYS A 74 0.44 -1.73 22.51
CA LYS A 74 0.58 -3.19 22.34
C LYS A 74 1.59 -3.52 21.24
N ALA A 75 1.53 -2.82 20.11
CA ALA A 75 2.47 -2.99 19.02
C ALA A 75 3.92 -2.72 19.46
N LEU A 76 4.16 -1.64 20.21
CA LEU A 76 5.50 -1.29 20.70
C LEU A 76 6.04 -2.34 21.68
N HIS A 77 5.19 -2.83 22.59
CA HIS A 77 5.57 -3.89 23.52
C HIS A 77 5.97 -5.16 22.76
N LEU A 78 5.15 -5.59 21.81
CA LEU A 78 5.40 -6.80 21.03
C LEU A 78 6.64 -6.69 20.14
N LEU A 79 6.90 -5.52 19.55
CA LEU A 79 8.14 -5.23 18.82
C LEU A 79 9.39 -5.36 19.70
N ALA A 80 9.31 -4.94 20.98
CA ALA A 80 10.42 -5.09 21.92
C ALA A 80 10.64 -6.55 22.32
N VAL A 81 9.57 -7.34 22.47
CA VAL A 81 9.66 -8.79 22.68
C VAL A 81 10.31 -9.48 21.48
N LEU A 82 9.87 -9.14 20.26
CA LEU A 82 10.40 -9.72 19.03
C LEU A 82 11.90 -9.41 18.83
N GLU A 83 12.36 -8.20 19.20
CA GLU A 83 13.79 -7.87 19.20
C GLU A 83 14.60 -8.73 20.18
N LYS A 84 14.04 -9.05 21.36
CA LYS A 84 14.67 -9.98 22.31
C LYS A 84 14.72 -11.41 21.77
N MET A 85 13.63 -11.89 21.16
CA MET A 85 13.58 -13.24 20.56
C MET A 85 14.64 -13.40 19.48
N ILE A 86 14.77 -12.42 18.57
CA ILE A 86 15.78 -12.42 17.51
C ILE A 86 17.21 -12.34 18.07
N SER A 87 17.43 -11.56 19.14
CA SER A 87 18.76 -11.40 19.76
C SER A 87 19.20 -12.65 20.54
N GLN A 88 18.27 -13.37 21.18
CA GLN A 88 18.55 -14.60 21.90
C GLN A 88 18.93 -15.76 20.97
N GLY A 89 18.30 -15.85 19.79
CA GLY A 89 18.69 -16.81 18.74
C GLY A 89 20.13 -16.64 18.23
N ASN A 90 20.68 -15.41 18.29
CA ASN A 90 22.07 -15.11 17.91
C ASN A 90 23.10 -15.52 18.98
N ASN A 91 22.78 -15.43 20.27
CA ASN A 91 23.73 -15.70 21.36
C ASN A 91 23.98 -17.20 21.62
N ASN A 92 23.02 -18.07 21.29
CA ASN A 92 23.14 -19.52 21.55
C ASN A 92 24.15 -20.26 20.65
N LYS A 93 24.83 -19.57 19.72
CA LYS A 93 25.86 -20.17 18.85
C LYS A 93 27.30 -19.79 19.19
N ASN A 94 27.54 -18.84 20.09
CA ASN A 94 28.89 -18.35 20.41
C ASN A 94 29.52 -18.98 21.67
N GLY A 95 29.05 -20.14 22.12
CA GLY A 95 29.47 -20.77 23.36
C GLY A 95 30.17 -22.13 23.21
N LYS A 96 31.30 -22.21 22.49
CA LYS A 96 32.42 -23.14 22.75
C LYS A 96 33.55 -22.94 21.73
N ASN A 97 34.50 -22.08 22.06
CA ASN A 97 35.84 -22.14 21.48
C ASN A 97 36.61 -23.22 22.25
N GLU A 98 36.73 -24.41 21.69
CA GLU A 98 37.85 -25.29 21.99
C GLU A 98 38.59 -25.63 20.70
N THR A 99 39.89 -25.38 20.78
CA THR A 99 40.95 -25.48 19.79
C THR A 99 40.98 -26.85 19.10
N GLY A 100 40.91 -26.89 17.77
CA GLY A 100 41.11 -28.13 17.00
C GLY A 100 41.10 -27.91 15.48
N ASN A 101 42.23 -28.15 14.84
CA ASN A 101 42.51 -27.95 13.43
C ASN A 101 41.62 -28.78 12.45
N ASN A 102 41.37 -28.16 11.30
CA ASN A 102 41.25 -28.67 9.92
C ASN A 102 40.03 -29.47 9.40
N THR A 103 39.45 -28.82 8.38
CA THR A 103 38.90 -29.27 7.08
C THR A 103 37.58 -30.03 6.99
N ASN A 104 36.69 -29.39 6.20
CA ASN A 104 35.49 -29.88 5.50
C ASN A 104 34.18 -29.95 6.29
N LYS A 105 33.42 -28.84 6.30
CA LYS A 105 31.94 -28.87 6.34
C LYS A 105 31.30 -27.52 5.93
N ASP A 106 31.54 -27.08 4.70
CA ASP A 106 30.79 -25.97 4.10
C ASP A 106 29.42 -26.47 3.60
N GLY A 107 28.34 -25.96 4.21
CA GLY A 107 26.99 -26.15 3.66
C GLY A 107 25.82 -25.87 4.60
N SER A 108 25.99 -25.95 5.92
CA SER A 108 24.86 -25.84 6.87
C SER A 108 24.85 -24.57 7.74
N ASN A 109 26.00 -23.97 8.05
CA ASN A 109 26.05 -22.80 8.96
C ASN A 109 25.54 -21.49 8.33
N HIS A 110 25.83 -21.23 7.05
CA HIS A 110 25.36 -20.01 6.36
C HIS A 110 23.83 -19.93 6.18
N LYS A 111 23.11 -21.06 6.29
CA LYS A 111 21.65 -21.10 6.10
C LYS A 111 20.88 -20.59 7.33
N ALA A 112 21.40 -20.84 8.53
CA ALA A 112 20.76 -20.46 9.79
C ALA A 112 21.09 -19.01 10.17
N GLU A 113 22.30 -18.53 9.89
CA GLU A 113 22.67 -17.10 10.06
C GLU A 113 21.92 -16.20 9.08
N GLY A 114 21.78 -16.63 7.82
CA GLY A 114 21.00 -15.89 6.83
C GLY A 114 19.53 -15.73 7.23
N GLY A 115 18.92 -16.74 7.87
CA GLY A 115 17.54 -16.68 8.38
C GLY A 115 17.34 -15.63 9.47
N ALA A 116 18.23 -15.59 10.46
CA ALA A 116 18.13 -14.64 11.57
C ALA A 116 18.33 -13.18 11.11
N LEU A 117 19.22 -12.94 10.13
CA LEU A 117 19.43 -11.63 9.53
C LEU A 117 18.18 -11.10 8.81
N ILE A 118 17.40 -11.99 8.17
CA ILE A 118 16.15 -11.64 7.49
C ILE A 118 15.12 -11.14 8.50
N GLU A 119 14.90 -11.90 9.57
CA GLU A 119 13.90 -11.55 10.58
C GLU A 119 14.32 -10.29 11.37
N ALA A 120 15.62 -10.09 11.60
CA ALA A 120 16.15 -8.84 12.15
C ALA A 120 15.87 -7.64 11.23
N ALA A 121 16.11 -7.77 9.92
CA ALA A 121 15.82 -6.71 8.97
C ALA A 121 14.32 -6.39 8.90
N LYS A 122 13.46 -7.42 8.89
CA LYS A 122 11.99 -7.26 8.96
C LYS A 122 11.56 -6.55 10.24
N SER A 123 12.08 -6.95 11.39
CA SER A 123 11.81 -6.28 12.67
C SER A 123 12.11 -4.79 12.59
N LYS A 124 13.29 -4.41 12.07
CA LYS A 124 13.67 -2.99 11.89
C LYS A 124 12.74 -2.26 10.92
N ILE A 125 12.27 -2.92 9.87
CA ILE A 125 11.28 -2.35 8.95
C ILE A 125 9.96 -2.08 9.68
N HIS A 126 9.44 -3.00 10.48
CA HIS A 126 8.21 -2.77 11.27
C HIS A 126 8.39 -1.67 12.33
N GLN A 127 9.55 -1.63 13.00
CA GLN A 127 9.88 -0.54 13.93
C GLN A 127 9.92 0.81 13.22
N SER A 128 10.49 0.87 12.01
CA SER A 128 10.44 2.08 11.19
C SER A 128 9.01 2.42 10.79
N ASN A 129 8.17 1.41 10.56
CA ASN A 129 6.78 1.59 10.15
C ASN A 129 5.95 2.26 11.24
N PHE A 130 6.05 1.70 12.44
CA PHE A 130 5.46 2.25 13.63
C PHE A 130 5.83 3.73 13.86
N GLU A 131 7.11 4.09 13.73
CA GLU A 131 7.55 5.49 13.94
C GLU A 131 7.09 6.44 12.83
N TYR A 132 6.97 5.96 11.60
CA TYR A 132 6.41 6.74 10.50
C TYR A 132 4.94 7.09 10.74
N LEU A 133 4.12 6.14 11.22
CA LEU A 133 2.71 6.39 11.56
C LEU A 133 2.56 7.38 12.72
N ARG A 134 3.54 7.46 13.62
CA ARG A 134 3.59 8.49 14.68
C ARG A 134 4.06 9.87 14.18
N GLY A 135 4.39 10.01 12.90
CA GLY A 135 4.95 11.25 12.33
C GLY A 135 6.43 11.48 12.67
N ASN A 136 7.12 10.50 13.30
CA ASN A 136 8.52 10.61 13.68
C ASN A 136 9.47 10.23 12.53
N TYR A 137 9.35 10.94 11.39
CA TYR A 137 10.01 10.59 10.13
C TYR A 137 11.55 10.45 10.24
N ARG A 138 12.22 11.31 11.01
CA ARG A 138 13.69 11.22 11.19
C ARG A 138 14.10 9.93 11.91
N LYS A 139 13.32 9.48 12.89
CA LYS A 139 13.58 8.24 13.61
C LYS A 139 13.29 7.04 12.72
N ALA A 140 12.20 7.10 11.94
CA ALA A 140 11.88 6.07 10.93
C ALA A 140 13.02 5.86 9.93
N VAL A 141 13.60 6.93 9.36
CA VAL A 141 14.77 6.81 8.45
C VAL A 141 15.98 6.17 9.13
N LYS A 142 16.29 6.55 10.37
CA LYS A 142 17.44 5.97 11.10
C LYS A 142 17.25 4.48 11.35
N LEU A 143 16.06 4.07 11.79
CA LEU A 143 15.72 2.66 12.01
C LEU A 143 15.77 1.88 10.70
N LEU A 144 15.21 2.43 9.63
CA LEU A 144 15.22 1.80 8.32
C LEU A 144 16.64 1.62 7.78
N ASN A 145 17.51 2.64 7.87
CA ASN A 145 18.91 2.55 7.46
C ASN A 145 19.75 1.59 8.32
N SER A 146 19.29 1.26 9.54
CA SER A 146 19.93 0.24 10.37
C SER A 146 19.57 -1.20 9.98
N SER A 147 18.61 -1.39 9.07
CA SER A 147 18.33 -2.71 8.52
C SER A 147 19.46 -3.15 7.59
N ASN A 148 20.07 -4.31 7.85
CA ASN A 148 21.16 -4.84 7.03
C ASN A 148 20.58 -5.44 5.73
N ILE A 149 20.50 -4.63 4.67
CA ILE A 149 19.87 -5.03 3.38
C ILE A 149 20.90 -5.62 2.39
N ALA A 150 22.21 -5.41 2.63
CA ALA A 150 23.27 -5.78 1.69
C ALA A 150 23.55 -7.29 1.65
N GLU A 151 23.29 -8.01 2.76
CA GLU A 151 23.65 -9.42 2.95
C GLU A 151 22.42 -10.35 2.96
N HIS A 152 21.34 -9.96 2.28
CA HIS A 152 20.12 -10.76 2.28
C HIS A 152 20.22 -11.97 1.34
N PRO A 153 19.85 -13.19 1.79
CA PRO A 153 19.70 -14.35 0.91
C PRO A 153 18.75 -14.00 -0.23
N GLY A 154 19.24 -14.00 -1.47
CA GLY A 154 18.48 -13.53 -2.63
C GLY A 154 17.05 -14.10 -2.71
N PHE A 155 16.15 -13.35 -3.36
CA PHE A 155 14.72 -13.65 -3.47
C PHE A 155 14.39 -15.09 -3.91
N MET A 156 15.32 -15.79 -4.59
CA MET A 156 15.19 -17.19 -4.97
C MET A 156 15.03 -18.17 -3.78
N LYS A 157 15.47 -17.79 -2.57
CA LYS A 157 15.35 -18.64 -1.37
C LYS A 157 14.17 -18.26 -0.48
N THR A 158 13.80 -16.99 -0.47
CA THR A 158 12.85 -16.42 0.50
C THR A 158 11.52 -16.00 -0.14
N GLY A 159 11.50 -15.77 -1.46
CA GLY A 159 10.35 -15.18 -2.14
C GLY A 159 10.17 -13.68 -1.87
N GLU A 160 11.14 -13.04 -1.21
CA GLU A 160 10.98 -11.67 -0.70
C GLU A 160 12.14 -10.77 -1.17
N CYS A 161 11.80 -9.59 -1.70
CA CYS A 161 12.76 -8.56 -2.09
C CYS A 161 12.84 -7.47 -1.01
N LEU A 162 13.65 -7.67 0.04
CA LEU A 162 13.84 -6.65 1.08
C LEU A 162 14.44 -5.34 0.53
N ARG A 163 15.25 -5.41 -0.54
CA ARG A 163 15.77 -4.22 -1.23
C ARG A 163 14.66 -3.35 -1.81
N CYS A 164 13.71 -3.97 -2.52
CA CYS A 164 12.56 -3.28 -3.09
C CYS A 164 11.73 -2.60 -1.99
N MET A 165 11.49 -3.33 -0.90
CA MET A 165 10.76 -2.86 0.28
C MET A 165 11.45 -1.69 0.99
N PHE A 166 12.76 -1.79 1.19
CA PHE A 166 13.56 -0.72 1.79
C PHE A 166 13.46 0.59 0.99
N TRP A 167 13.68 0.53 -0.33
CA TRP A 167 13.62 1.71 -1.19
C TRP A 167 12.21 2.29 -1.28
N ASN A 168 11.20 1.43 -1.40
CA ASN A 168 9.80 1.86 -1.38
C ASN A 168 9.50 2.60 -0.07
N ASN A 169 9.93 2.03 1.05
CA ASN A 169 9.63 2.58 2.35
C ASN A 169 10.32 3.94 2.57
N LEU A 170 11.57 4.07 2.14
CA LEU A 170 12.25 5.35 2.16
C LEU A 170 11.54 6.39 1.28
N GLY A 171 11.00 5.96 0.13
CA GLY A 171 10.14 6.77 -0.74
C GLY A 171 8.92 7.34 -0.01
N CYS A 172 8.16 6.49 0.68
CA CYS A 172 6.97 6.92 1.44
C CYS A 172 7.29 7.85 2.62
N ILE A 173 8.42 7.64 3.32
CA ILE A 173 8.87 8.57 4.36
C ILE A 173 9.15 9.94 3.76
N HIS A 174 9.86 9.99 2.63
CA HIS A 174 10.17 11.27 1.97
C HIS A 174 8.96 11.94 1.35
N PHE A 175 7.98 11.17 0.88
CA PHE A 175 6.67 11.69 0.48
C PHE A 175 5.99 12.40 1.65
N ALA A 176 5.91 11.77 2.82
CA ALA A 176 5.29 12.35 4.02
C ALA A 176 6.06 13.58 4.56
N MET A 177 7.36 13.68 4.30
CA MET A 177 8.17 14.87 4.58
C MET A 177 8.01 16.00 3.53
N SER A 178 7.10 15.86 2.56
CA SER A 178 6.93 16.75 1.41
C SER A 178 8.19 16.92 0.54
N LYS A 179 9.13 15.98 0.62
CA LYS A 179 10.36 15.95 -0.19
C LYS A 179 10.14 15.13 -1.46
N HIS A 180 9.22 15.61 -2.29
CA HIS A 180 8.68 14.87 -3.42
C HIS A 180 9.72 14.41 -4.46
N ASN A 181 10.71 15.25 -4.77
CA ASN A 181 11.81 14.89 -5.68
C ASN A 181 12.70 13.76 -5.15
N LEU A 182 12.85 13.67 -3.83
CA LEU A 182 13.61 12.60 -3.20
C LEU A 182 12.77 11.32 -3.07
N GLY A 183 11.47 11.45 -2.80
CA GLY A 183 10.53 10.33 -2.82
C GLY A 183 10.49 9.62 -4.16
N ILE A 184 10.40 10.37 -5.28
CA ILE A 184 10.37 9.76 -6.62
C ILE A 184 11.69 9.06 -6.96
N PHE A 185 12.83 9.58 -6.51
CA PHE A 185 14.12 8.94 -6.71
C PHE A 185 14.15 7.55 -6.06
N TYR A 186 13.66 7.43 -4.83
CA TYR A 186 13.62 6.15 -4.12
C TYR A 186 12.58 5.18 -4.68
N PHE A 187 11.39 5.65 -5.09
CA PHE A 187 10.42 4.78 -5.78
C PHE A 187 10.96 4.24 -7.11
N LYS A 188 11.64 5.06 -7.91
CA LYS A 188 12.31 4.59 -9.14
C LYS A 188 13.38 3.54 -8.85
N LYS A 189 14.13 3.72 -7.76
CA LYS A 189 15.13 2.73 -7.32
C LYS A 189 14.48 1.41 -6.88
N ALA A 190 13.33 1.48 -6.21
CA ALA A 190 12.55 0.29 -5.85
C ALA A 190 12.04 -0.47 -7.10
N LEU A 191 11.56 0.27 -8.11
CA LEU A 191 11.14 -0.29 -9.40
C LEU A 191 12.28 -1.00 -10.11
N GLN A 192 13.46 -0.37 -10.15
CA GLN A 192 14.65 -0.95 -10.76
C GLN A 192 15.02 -2.30 -10.11
N GLU A 193 15.08 -2.37 -8.78
CA GLU A 193 15.38 -3.62 -8.09
C GLU A 193 14.31 -4.70 -8.36
N ASN A 194 13.03 -4.33 -8.48
CA ASN A 194 11.96 -5.27 -8.84
C ASN A 194 12.11 -5.79 -10.28
N ASP A 195 12.44 -4.91 -11.22
CA ASP A 195 12.66 -5.28 -12.63
C ASP A 195 13.91 -6.17 -12.77
N ASP A 196 14.98 -5.90 -12.02
CA ASP A 196 16.19 -6.74 -11.96
C ASP A 196 15.88 -8.15 -11.43
N VAL A 197 15.05 -8.25 -10.38
CA VAL A 197 14.57 -9.53 -9.83
C VAL A 197 13.74 -10.29 -10.87
N CYS A 198 12.84 -9.60 -11.58
CA CYS A 198 12.03 -10.21 -12.63
C CYS A 198 12.89 -10.68 -13.81
N ALA A 199 13.92 -9.93 -14.20
CA ALA A 199 14.87 -10.32 -15.23
C ALA A 199 15.64 -11.59 -14.85
N GLN A 200 16.09 -11.70 -13.59
CA GLN A 200 16.76 -12.90 -13.09
C GLN A 200 15.83 -14.13 -13.06
N LEU A 201 14.54 -13.94 -12.74
CA LEU A 201 13.53 -15.02 -12.84
C LEU A 201 13.30 -15.47 -14.28
N SER A 202 13.36 -14.54 -15.24
CA SER A 202 13.21 -14.83 -16.68
C SER A 202 14.40 -15.60 -17.26
N ALA A 203 15.61 -15.39 -16.71
CA ALA A 203 16.85 -16.02 -17.15
C ALA A 203 17.04 -17.47 -16.66
N GLY A 204 16.26 -17.91 -15.66
CA GLY A 204 16.27 -19.29 -15.17
C GLY A 204 15.62 -20.27 -16.16
N SER A 205 16.43 -20.82 -17.07
CA SER A 205 16.19 -21.98 -17.95
C SER A 205 14.72 -22.40 -18.17
N ALA A 206 14.06 -21.81 -19.17
CA ALA A 206 12.93 -22.47 -19.84
C ALA A 206 13.50 -23.53 -20.79
N ASP A 207 14.00 -24.63 -20.23
CA ASP A 207 14.44 -25.78 -21.02
C ASP A 207 13.19 -26.42 -21.64
N PRO A 208 13.00 -26.44 -22.98
CA PRO A 208 11.75 -26.81 -23.62
C PRO A 208 11.23 -28.23 -23.30
N GLY A 209 12.08 -29.08 -22.69
CA GLY A 209 11.77 -30.45 -22.29
C GLY A 209 11.29 -30.65 -20.85
N LYS A 210 11.29 -29.61 -19.98
CA LYS A 210 10.84 -29.74 -18.59
C LYS A 210 9.40 -29.23 -18.44
N LYS A 211 8.50 -30.09 -17.92
CA LYS A 211 7.09 -29.76 -17.68
C LYS A 211 6.87 -28.64 -16.65
N PHE A 212 7.90 -28.29 -15.89
CA PHE A 212 7.89 -27.22 -14.89
C PHE A 212 9.09 -26.30 -15.09
N SER A 213 8.87 -25.00 -14.87
CA SER A 213 9.86 -23.92 -15.06
C SER A 213 11.06 -23.97 -14.09
N GLY A 214 11.08 -24.92 -13.15
CA GLY A 214 12.10 -25.00 -12.09
C GLY A 214 12.07 -23.82 -11.11
N ARG A 215 11.11 -22.89 -11.25
CA ARG A 215 10.97 -21.72 -10.38
C ARG A 215 10.38 -22.14 -9.04
N PRO A 216 11.01 -21.77 -7.91
CA PRO A 216 10.46 -22.06 -6.59
C PRO A 216 9.16 -21.28 -6.39
N MET A 217 8.12 -21.95 -5.85
CA MET A 217 6.77 -21.39 -5.71
C MET A 217 6.75 -20.07 -4.91
N CYS A 218 7.66 -19.90 -3.94
CA CYS A 218 7.80 -18.67 -3.17
C CYS A 218 8.09 -17.42 -4.03
N THR A 219 8.59 -17.59 -5.25
CA THR A 219 8.88 -16.47 -6.17
C THR A 219 7.69 -15.95 -6.95
N LEU A 220 6.52 -16.59 -6.86
CA LEU A 220 5.34 -16.16 -7.64
C LEU A 220 4.77 -14.81 -7.16
N LEU A 221 5.00 -14.46 -5.89
CA LEU A 221 4.47 -13.22 -5.27
C LEU A 221 5.52 -12.11 -5.15
N THR A 222 6.73 -12.29 -5.72
CA THR A 222 7.82 -11.31 -5.62
C THR A 222 7.59 -10.05 -6.44
N ASN A 223 6.81 -10.13 -7.53
CA ASN A 223 6.62 -9.00 -8.42
C ASN A 223 5.65 -7.98 -7.80
N LYS A 224 6.21 -6.85 -7.39
CA LYS A 224 5.48 -5.72 -6.79
C LYS A 224 5.38 -4.51 -7.72
N ARG A 225 5.57 -4.71 -9.02
CA ARG A 225 5.64 -3.63 -10.03
C ARG A 225 4.45 -2.68 -9.96
N TYR A 226 3.22 -3.19 -9.96
CA TYR A 226 2.01 -2.36 -10.02
C TYR A 226 1.81 -1.50 -8.76
N GLU A 227 2.20 -1.99 -7.59
CA GLU A 227 2.15 -1.25 -6.32
C GLU A 227 3.21 -0.13 -6.31
N LEU A 228 4.42 -0.44 -6.80
CA LEU A 228 5.49 0.55 -6.92
C LEU A 228 5.17 1.63 -7.96
N LEU A 229 4.52 1.26 -9.07
CA LEU A 229 4.03 2.20 -10.09
C LEU A 229 2.92 3.10 -9.54
N TYR A 230 2.01 2.55 -8.73
CA TYR A 230 1.03 3.35 -8.02
C TYR A 230 1.71 4.42 -7.16
N ASN A 231 2.65 4.02 -6.29
CA ASN A 231 3.37 4.95 -5.41
C ASN A 231 4.16 6.01 -6.20
N CYS A 232 4.82 5.60 -7.28
CA CYS A 232 5.51 6.48 -8.22
C CYS A 232 4.54 7.50 -8.87
N GLY A 233 3.37 7.03 -9.33
CA GLY A 233 2.34 7.86 -9.96
C GLY A 233 1.79 8.93 -9.03
N ILE A 234 1.44 8.56 -7.79
CA ILE A 234 1.03 9.53 -6.77
C ILE A 234 2.14 10.56 -6.52
N GLN A 235 3.38 10.11 -6.37
CA GLN A 235 4.50 11.01 -6.13
C GLN A 235 4.70 11.99 -7.30
N LEU A 236 4.56 11.56 -8.54
CA LEU A 236 4.67 12.40 -9.74
C LEU A 236 3.55 13.44 -9.84
N LEU A 237 2.34 13.09 -9.40
CA LEU A 237 1.21 14.01 -9.35
C LEU A 237 1.51 15.18 -8.40
N HIS A 238 2.05 14.89 -7.23
CA HIS A 238 2.48 15.89 -6.24
C HIS A 238 3.68 16.75 -6.69
N ILE A 239 4.50 16.29 -7.65
CA ILE A 239 5.56 17.10 -8.26
C ILE A 239 5.00 18.07 -9.32
N GLY A 240 3.74 17.89 -9.73
CA GLY A 240 3.14 18.65 -10.83
C GLY A 240 3.48 18.07 -12.22
N ARG A 241 3.74 16.76 -12.30
CA ARG A 241 3.97 16.03 -13.57
C ARG A 241 2.81 15.08 -13.87
N PRO A 242 1.63 15.61 -14.23
CA PRO A 242 0.41 14.80 -14.35
C PRO A 242 0.46 13.77 -15.49
N LEU A 243 1.13 14.08 -16.61
CA LEU A 243 1.24 13.13 -17.73
C LEU A 243 2.09 11.91 -17.38
N ALA A 244 3.24 12.11 -16.72
CA ALA A 244 4.08 10.99 -16.27
C ALA A 244 3.38 10.18 -15.16
N ALA A 245 2.61 10.85 -14.29
CA ALA A 245 1.78 10.17 -13.29
C ALA A 245 0.71 9.28 -13.95
N PHE A 246 0.04 9.79 -14.99
CA PHE A 246 -0.96 9.07 -15.76
C PHE A 246 -0.40 7.77 -16.36
N GLU A 247 0.79 7.81 -16.97
CA GLU A 247 1.47 6.64 -17.53
C GLU A 247 1.75 5.56 -16.46
N CYS A 248 2.17 5.96 -15.26
CA CYS A 248 2.40 5.01 -14.16
C CYS A 248 1.08 4.42 -13.62
N LEU A 249 0.05 5.24 -13.46
CA LEU A 249 -1.22 4.82 -12.87
C LEU A 249 -2.08 3.97 -13.83
N ILE A 250 -1.95 4.18 -15.14
CA ILE A 250 -2.69 3.39 -16.13
C ILE A 250 -2.15 1.95 -16.21
N GLU A 251 -0.86 1.72 -15.93
CA GLU A 251 -0.33 0.37 -15.75
C GLU A 251 -0.92 -0.28 -14.48
N ALA A 252 -1.00 0.47 -13.36
CA ALA A 252 -1.53 -0.04 -12.10
C ALA A 252 -3.03 -0.41 -12.17
N VAL A 253 -3.84 0.34 -12.92
CA VAL A 253 -5.28 0.09 -13.01
C VAL A 253 -5.63 -1.20 -13.73
N GLN A 254 -4.73 -1.74 -14.57
CA GLN A 254 -4.93 -3.02 -15.24
C GLN A 254 -5.12 -4.17 -14.25
N VAL A 255 -4.47 -4.09 -13.09
CA VAL A 255 -4.56 -5.11 -12.02
C VAL A 255 -5.56 -4.69 -10.94
N TYR A 256 -5.64 -3.40 -10.62
CA TYR A 256 -6.41 -2.89 -9.49
C TYR A 256 -7.70 -2.16 -9.90
N GLN A 257 -8.44 -2.75 -10.83
CA GLN A 257 -9.66 -2.19 -11.41
C GLN A 257 -10.76 -1.95 -10.38
N ALA A 258 -10.78 -2.73 -9.30
CA ALA A 258 -11.78 -2.63 -8.23
C ALA A 258 -11.50 -1.49 -7.23
N ASN A 259 -10.38 -0.77 -7.36
CA ASN A 259 -10.03 0.29 -6.42
C ASN A 259 -10.59 1.65 -6.89
N PRO A 260 -11.64 2.20 -6.25
CA PRO A 260 -12.22 3.50 -6.65
C PRO A 260 -11.22 4.65 -6.52
N ARG A 261 -10.26 4.59 -5.58
CA ARG A 261 -9.27 5.65 -5.38
C ARG A 261 -8.31 5.76 -6.54
N LEU A 262 -7.92 4.62 -7.13
CA LEU A 262 -7.03 4.61 -8.29
C LEU A 262 -7.68 5.32 -9.48
N TRP A 263 -8.98 5.08 -9.70
CA TRP A 263 -9.77 5.78 -10.70
C TRP A 263 -9.85 7.29 -10.42
N LEU A 264 -10.05 7.70 -9.18
CA LEU A 264 -10.02 9.12 -8.81
C LEU A 264 -8.65 9.76 -9.10
N ARG A 265 -7.54 9.07 -8.81
CA ARG A 265 -6.19 9.58 -9.10
C ARG A 265 -5.91 9.70 -10.59
N LEU A 266 -6.41 8.76 -11.40
CA LEU A 266 -6.36 8.88 -12.85
C LEU A 266 -7.17 10.09 -13.35
N ALA A 267 -8.36 10.31 -12.81
CA ALA A 267 -9.15 11.51 -13.13
C ALA A 267 -8.42 12.80 -12.74
N GLU A 268 -7.79 12.83 -11.56
CA GLU A 268 -6.97 13.95 -11.10
C GLU A 268 -5.81 14.24 -12.07
N CYS A 269 -5.09 13.21 -12.54
CA CYS A 269 -4.05 13.37 -13.57
C CYS A 269 -4.60 14.00 -14.85
N CYS A 270 -5.74 13.54 -15.35
CA CYS A 270 -6.36 14.09 -16.54
C CYS A 270 -6.77 15.55 -16.36
N ILE A 271 -7.40 15.88 -15.24
CA ILE A 271 -7.80 17.26 -14.94
C ILE A 271 -6.57 18.15 -14.80
N ALA A 272 -5.54 17.72 -14.07
CA ALA A 272 -4.31 18.47 -13.87
C ALA A 272 -3.54 18.70 -15.18
N ALA A 273 -3.57 17.74 -16.11
CA ALA A 273 -2.96 17.90 -17.43
C ALA A 273 -3.70 18.91 -18.33
N ASN A 274 -5.02 19.05 -18.15
CA ASN A 274 -5.88 19.93 -18.95
C ASN A 274 -6.20 21.27 -18.26
N LYS A 275 -5.87 21.39 -16.96
CA LYS A 275 -5.95 22.64 -16.21
C LYS A 275 -4.86 23.56 -16.78
N GLY A 276 -5.28 24.49 -17.64
CA GLY A 276 -4.38 25.45 -18.27
C GLY A 276 -3.44 26.09 -17.24
N THR A 277 -2.20 26.37 -17.66
CA THR A 277 -1.25 27.14 -16.85
C THR A 277 -1.96 28.35 -16.22
N SER A 278 -1.79 28.55 -14.92
CA SER A 278 -2.43 29.59 -14.07
C SER A 278 -2.32 31.05 -14.57
N GLU A 279 -1.80 31.32 -15.76
CA GLU A 279 -1.83 32.65 -16.38
C GLU A 279 -3.22 33.08 -16.87
N GLN A 280 -4.21 32.18 -16.95
CA GLN A 280 -5.59 32.54 -17.34
C GLN A 280 -6.51 32.97 -16.20
N GLU A 281 -6.19 32.64 -14.93
CA GLU A 281 -7.09 32.92 -13.79
C GLU A 281 -6.89 34.32 -13.18
N THR A 282 -5.75 34.99 -13.42
CA THR A 282 -5.45 36.32 -12.86
C THR A 282 -5.98 37.50 -13.68
N LYS A 283 -6.57 37.26 -14.85
CA LYS A 283 -7.36 38.26 -15.57
C LYS A 283 -8.82 37.85 -15.47
N GLY A 284 -9.52 38.41 -14.49
CA GLY A 284 -10.93 38.14 -14.16
C GLY A 284 -11.95 38.50 -15.25
N LEU A 285 -11.80 37.97 -16.45
CA LEU A 285 -12.82 37.90 -17.48
C LEU A 285 -12.43 36.76 -18.43
N PRO A 286 -13.32 35.79 -18.73
CA PRO A 286 -13.10 34.93 -19.88
C PRO A 286 -13.02 35.85 -21.09
N SER A 287 -11.82 35.98 -21.65
CA SER A 287 -11.61 36.69 -22.91
C SER A 287 -12.54 36.03 -23.93
N LYS A 288 -13.64 36.71 -24.28
CA LYS A 288 -14.59 36.31 -25.32
C LYS A 288 -13.97 36.23 -26.72
N LYS A 289 -12.62 36.25 -26.84
CA LYS A 289 -11.88 35.87 -28.04
C LYS A 289 -11.89 34.35 -28.16
N GLY A 290 -12.96 33.82 -28.74
CA GLY A 290 -13.09 32.39 -29.01
C GLY A 290 -14.53 31.97 -29.25
N ILE A 291 -15.49 32.65 -28.60
CA ILE A 291 -16.92 32.35 -28.74
C ILE A 291 -17.48 32.99 -30.01
N VAL A 292 -16.96 34.11 -30.49
CA VAL A 292 -17.42 34.76 -31.73
C VAL A 292 -16.48 34.38 -32.86
N GLN A 293 -16.96 33.55 -33.78
CA GLN A 293 -16.22 33.12 -34.97
C GLN A 293 -16.22 34.21 -36.04
N SER A 294 -17.36 34.86 -36.26
CA SER A 294 -17.46 36.00 -37.17
C SER A 294 -18.71 36.85 -36.88
N ILE A 295 -18.74 38.06 -37.43
CA ILE A 295 -19.91 38.94 -37.42
C ILE A 295 -20.26 39.20 -38.87
N VAL A 296 -21.51 38.94 -39.25
CA VAL A 296 -22.00 39.08 -40.63
C VAL A 296 -23.07 40.16 -40.67
N GLY A 297 -22.98 41.09 -41.63
CA GLY A 297 -23.93 42.19 -41.80
C GLY A 297 -23.70 43.38 -40.85
N GLN A 298 -24.42 44.47 -41.11
CA GLN A 298 -24.34 45.73 -40.37
C GLN A 298 -25.74 46.29 -40.06
N GLY A 299 -25.86 47.16 -39.06
CA GLY A 299 -27.14 47.75 -38.62
C GLY A 299 -28.11 46.69 -38.09
N TYR A 300 -29.39 46.81 -38.44
CA TYR A 300 -30.46 45.88 -38.03
C TYR A 300 -30.28 44.44 -38.55
N HIS A 301 -29.36 44.20 -39.49
CA HIS A 301 -29.06 42.87 -40.04
C HIS A 301 -27.76 42.26 -39.52
N ARG A 302 -27.16 42.85 -38.47
CA ARG A 302 -25.94 42.32 -37.84
C ARG A 302 -26.22 41.00 -37.13
N LYS A 303 -25.58 39.92 -37.57
CA LYS A 303 -25.64 38.58 -36.98
C LYS A 303 -24.27 38.19 -36.42
N ILE A 304 -24.27 37.57 -35.25
CA ILE A 304 -23.05 37.06 -34.58
C ILE A 304 -23.01 35.55 -34.79
N VAL A 305 -21.96 35.07 -35.45
CA VAL A 305 -21.70 33.64 -35.63
C VAL A 305 -20.87 33.18 -34.44
N LEU A 306 -21.47 32.31 -33.61
CA LEU A 306 -20.79 31.74 -32.46
C LEU A 306 -19.94 30.54 -32.92
N ALA A 307 -18.72 30.43 -32.42
CA ALA A 307 -17.90 29.25 -32.62
C ALA A 307 -18.58 28.08 -31.92
N SER A 308 -18.99 27.07 -32.69
CA SER A 308 -19.41 25.79 -32.13
C SER A 308 -18.20 25.20 -31.39
N GLN A 309 -18.32 25.01 -30.08
CA GLN A 309 -17.26 24.45 -29.22
C GLN A 309 -16.83 23.04 -29.65
N SER A 310 -17.54 22.42 -30.60
CA SER A 310 -17.19 21.12 -31.17
C SER A 310 -16.02 21.14 -32.16
N ILE A 311 -15.51 22.29 -32.62
CA ILE A 311 -14.49 22.36 -33.70
C ILE A 311 -13.13 22.92 -33.24
N GLN A 312 -13.05 23.59 -32.08
CA GLN A 312 -11.76 24.13 -31.61
C GLN A 312 -10.97 23.18 -30.69
N ASN A 313 -11.60 22.11 -30.20
CA ASN A 313 -10.90 20.99 -29.54
C ASN A 313 -10.52 19.87 -30.52
N THR A 314 -10.86 20.00 -31.80
CA THR A 314 -10.48 19.04 -32.85
C THR A 314 -9.18 19.43 -33.54
N VAL A 315 -8.14 19.81 -32.79
CA VAL A 315 -6.79 19.39 -33.21
C VAL A 315 -6.67 17.93 -32.77
N TYR A 316 -7.51 17.08 -33.38
CA TYR A 316 -7.36 15.65 -33.26
C TYR A 316 -6.07 15.30 -33.98
N ASN A 317 -5.18 14.75 -33.18
CA ASN A 317 -4.07 13.93 -33.59
C ASN A 317 -4.62 12.83 -34.52
N ASP A 318 -4.57 13.07 -35.83
CA ASP A 318 -5.15 12.21 -36.88
C ASP A 318 -4.32 10.94 -37.10
N GLY A 319 -4.18 10.15 -36.02
CA GLY A 319 -3.33 8.96 -35.99
C GLY A 319 -3.21 8.22 -34.66
N GLN A 320 -3.81 8.70 -33.57
CA GLN A 320 -3.83 7.94 -32.30
C GLN A 320 -5.08 7.07 -32.23
N SER A 321 -4.88 5.75 -32.29
CA SER A 321 -5.93 4.74 -32.10
C SER A 321 -6.75 5.03 -30.84
N SER A 322 -8.09 4.96 -30.95
CA SER A 322 -9.05 5.09 -29.83
C SER A 322 -8.84 4.07 -28.69
N ALA A 323 -7.90 3.14 -28.84
CA ALA A 323 -7.53 2.12 -27.86
C ALA A 323 -6.43 2.57 -26.89
N ILE A 324 -5.72 3.68 -27.15
CA ILE A 324 -4.67 4.18 -26.26
C ILE A 324 -5.31 5.16 -25.26
N PRO A 325 -5.25 4.90 -23.95
CA PRO A 325 -5.72 5.84 -22.96
C PRO A 325 -4.89 7.13 -23.04
N VAL A 326 -5.56 8.25 -23.28
CA VAL A 326 -4.97 9.59 -23.32
C VAL A 326 -5.49 10.38 -22.13
N ALA A 327 -4.63 11.22 -21.54
CA ALA A 327 -5.00 12.10 -20.44
C ALA A 327 -5.92 13.25 -20.92
N SER A 328 -7.17 12.93 -21.27
CA SER A 328 -8.18 13.87 -21.76
C SER A 328 -9.28 14.10 -20.73
N MET A 329 -10.06 15.17 -20.90
CA MET A 329 -11.19 15.47 -20.02
C MET A 329 -12.31 14.43 -20.13
N GLU A 330 -12.49 13.82 -21.30
CA GLU A 330 -13.44 12.72 -21.51
C GLU A 330 -13.00 11.47 -20.73
N PHE A 331 -11.71 11.15 -20.76
CA PHE A 331 -11.16 10.03 -19.98
C PHE A 331 -11.30 10.27 -18.48
N ALA A 332 -11.13 11.51 -18.02
CA ALA A 332 -11.40 11.88 -16.63
C ALA A 332 -12.84 11.56 -16.21
N ALA A 333 -13.82 11.87 -17.05
CA ALA A 333 -15.22 11.57 -16.78
C ALA A 333 -15.50 10.06 -16.71
N ILE A 334 -14.85 9.25 -17.54
CA ILE A 334 -14.92 7.79 -17.48
C ILE A 334 -14.36 7.29 -16.15
N CYS A 335 -13.18 7.78 -15.75
CA CYS A 335 -12.56 7.41 -14.49
C CYS A 335 -13.45 7.75 -13.28
N LEU A 336 -14.06 8.94 -13.25
CA LEU A 336 -14.99 9.33 -12.19
C LEU A 336 -16.24 8.45 -12.14
N ARG A 337 -16.78 8.04 -13.28
CA ARG A 337 -17.91 7.11 -13.34
C ARG A 337 -17.53 5.73 -12.81
N ASN A 338 -16.36 5.21 -13.19
CA ASN A 338 -15.85 3.94 -12.68
C ASN A 338 -15.65 3.99 -11.16
N ALA A 339 -15.10 5.09 -10.64
CA ALA A 339 -14.97 5.29 -9.20
C ALA A 339 -16.33 5.26 -8.49
N LEU A 340 -17.33 5.95 -9.04
CA LEU A 340 -18.68 6.00 -8.47
C LEU A 340 -19.36 4.61 -8.45
N LEU A 341 -19.20 3.82 -9.51
CA LEU A 341 -19.75 2.46 -9.60
C LEU A 341 -19.17 1.48 -8.58
N LEU A 342 -17.96 1.75 -8.08
CA LEU A 342 -17.25 0.89 -7.14
C LEU A 342 -17.50 1.27 -5.68
N LEU A 343 -18.09 2.42 -5.41
CA LEU A 343 -18.45 2.82 -4.06
C LEU A 343 -19.68 2.02 -3.61
N PRO A 344 -19.75 1.58 -2.35
CA PRO A 344 -20.99 1.03 -1.80
C PRO A 344 -22.08 2.07 -1.93
N GLU A 345 -23.24 1.69 -2.47
CA GLU A 345 -24.45 2.49 -2.30
C GLU A 345 -24.76 2.47 -0.80
N ASP A 346 -24.49 3.57 -0.09
CA ASP A 346 -25.04 3.75 1.25
C ASP A 346 -26.54 3.49 1.13
N GLN A 347 -27.03 2.50 1.88
CA GLN A 347 -28.45 2.33 2.13
C GLN A 347 -28.91 3.68 2.68
N GLN A 348 -29.54 4.48 1.82
CA GLN A 348 -30.33 5.61 2.27
C GLN A 348 -31.45 4.99 3.11
N ASP A 349 -31.23 4.94 4.43
CA ASP A 349 -32.31 4.69 5.37
C ASP A 349 -33.43 5.66 4.98
N PRO A 350 -34.63 5.17 4.66
CA PRO A 350 -35.74 6.05 4.34
C PRO A 350 -35.99 6.91 5.58
N LYS A 351 -35.66 8.20 5.47
CA LYS A 351 -36.04 9.21 6.45
C LYS A 351 -37.54 9.05 6.65
N GLN A 352 -37.94 8.49 7.78
CA GLN A 352 -39.32 8.55 8.22
C GLN A 352 -39.67 10.01 8.42
N GLU A 353 -40.39 10.57 7.46
CA GLU A 353 -41.31 11.67 7.74
C GLU A 353 -42.23 11.22 8.85
N ASN A 354 -42.14 11.84 10.03
CA ASN A 354 -43.28 11.96 10.92
C ASN A 354 -43.09 13.09 11.95
N GLY A 355 -43.86 14.16 11.74
CA GLY A 355 -44.70 14.75 12.77
C GLY A 355 -44.07 15.68 13.81
N SER A 356 -44.24 16.99 13.61
CA SER A 356 -44.13 18.01 14.65
C SER A 356 -44.97 17.70 15.89
N LYS A 357 -44.37 17.73 17.10
CA LYS A 357 -44.98 18.30 18.32
C LYS A 357 -43.90 18.83 19.27
N ASN A 358 -44.06 20.11 19.66
CA ASN A 358 -43.35 20.80 20.73
C ASN A 358 -43.85 20.36 22.12
N SER A 359 -42.94 20.22 23.11
CA SER A 359 -43.06 20.88 24.43
C SER A 359 -41.88 20.58 25.39
N ASN A 360 -41.17 21.64 25.74
CA ASN A 360 -40.35 21.99 26.91
C ASN A 360 -40.18 21.07 28.16
N GLN A 361 -38.90 21.04 28.60
CA GLN A 361 -38.32 21.32 29.94
C GLN A 361 -37.76 20.18 30.86
N LEU A 362 -36.42 20.26 31.01
CA LEU A 362 -35.57 20.27 32.21
C LEU A 362 -35.31 19.00 33.06
N GLY A 363 -34.01 18.63 33.16
CA GLY A 363 -33.41 18.08 34.39
C GLY A 363 -32.23 17.09 34.26
N GLY A 364 -30.99 17.60 34.20
CA GLY A 364 -29.75 17.06 34.81
C GLY A 364 -29.21 15.64 34.50
N ASN A 365 -28.06 15.52 33.81
CA ASN A 365 -26.69 15.40 34.36
C ASN A 365 -25.71 15.01 33.21
N PRO A 366 -24.43 15.46 33.20
CA PRO A 366 -23.50 15.18 32.11
C PRO A 366 -22.59 14.00 32.47
N GLU A 367 -22.70 12.89 31.72
CA GLU A 367 -21.62 11.92 31.64
C GLU A 367 -21.15 11.78 30.19
N SER A 368 -19.83 11.89 30.07
CA SER A 368 -19.00 11.87 28.88
C SER A 368 -19.19 10.60 28.04
N SER A 369 -19.70 10.77 26.82
CA SER A 369 -19.50 9.82 25.73
C SER A 369 -18.98 10.60 24.52
N GLU A 370 -17.68 10.87 24.51
CA GLU A 370 -16.99 11.39 23.33
C GLU A 370 -16.94 10.30 22.25
N SER A 371 -17.73 10.53 21.21
CA SER A 371 -17.51 10.19 19.80
C SER A 371 -16.45 9.13 19.49
N SER A 372 -16.91 7.92 19.16
CA SER A 372 -16.13 6.92 18.42
C SER A 372 -16.72 6.66 17.03
N ASP A 373 -17.20 7.70 16.36
CA ASP A 373 -17.50 7.69 14.92
C ASP A 373 -16.35 8.39 14.18
N ALA A 374 -15.21 7.72 14.14
CA ALA A 374 -14.10 8.07 13.26
C ALA A 374 -14.01 7.03 12.12
N CYS A 375 -14.70 7.36 11.02
CA CYS A 375 -14.36 7.00 9.64
C CYS A 375 -13.82 5.57 9.37
N ARG A 376 -14.74 4.61 9.22
CA ARG A 376 -14.50 3.34 8.53
C ARG A 376 -14.43 3.56 7.02
N TYR A 377 -13.25 3.88 6.50
CA TYR A 377 -12.88 3.47 5.15
C TYR A 377 -11.38 3.33 5.20
N SER A 378 -10.84 2.12 5.05
CA SER A 378 -9.42 1.79 5.04
C SER A 378 -9.08 0.98 3.79
N ASP A 379 -9.39 1.50 2.59
CA ASP A 379 -9.01 0.81 1.35
C ASP A 379 -7.62 1.24 0.87
N CYS A 380 -6.60 0.80 1.61
CA CYS A 380 -5.21 0.84 1.16
C CYS A 380 -4.70 -0.59 0.89
N PHE A 381 -3.63 -0.68 0.11
CA PHE A 381 -3.01 -1.93 -0.30
C PHE A 381 -2.37 -2.59 0.92
N ASP A 382 -3.00 -3.64 1.45
CA ASP A 382 -2.35 -4.46 2.47
C ASP A 382 -1.13 -5.16 1.86
N LEU A 383 0.05 -4.61 2.14
CA LEU A 383 1.24 -5.41 2.32
C LEU A 383 1.80 -5.12 3.70
N PRO A 384 1.96 -6.16 4.54
CA PRO A 384 2.40 -6.01 5.94
C PRO A 384 3.80 -5.36 6.11
N ARG A 385 4.49 -5.02 5.02
CA ARG A 385 5.89 -4.59 5.08
C ARG A 385 6.26 -3.38 4.23
N SER A 386 5.30 -2.82 3.50
CA SER A 386 5.49 -1.58 2.74
C SER A 386 4.64 -0.46 3.31
N PHE A 387 5.21 0.75 3.38
CA PHE A 387 4.44 1.93 3.74
C PHE A 387 3.34 2.19 2.73
N ASP A 388 2.10 2.30 3.23
CA ASP A 388 1.03 2.94 2.49
C ASP A 388 1.27 4.44 2.42
N LEU A 389 1.07 5.02 1.24
CA LEU A 389 1.06 6.47 1.08
C LEU A 389 -0.07 7.06 1.95
N PRO A 390 0.20 8.10 2.75
CA PRO A 390 -0.79 8.71 3.60
C PRO A 390 -1.85 9.39 2.71
N ARG A 391 -3.10 9.37 3.16
CA ARG A 391 -4.19 10.07 2.46
C ARG A 391 -3.87 11.57 2.40
N SER A 392 -3.85 12.11 1.18
CA SER A 392 -4.01 13.55 0.95
C SER A 392 -5.47 13.94 0.94
#